data_AF-A0A090VAE7-F1
#
_entry.id   AF-A0A090VAE7-F1
#
_cell.length_a   1.000
_cell.length_b   1.000
_cell.length_c   1.000
_cell.angle_alpha   90.00
_cell.angle_beta   90.00
_cell.angle_gamma   90.00
#
_symmetry.space_group_name_H-M   'P 1'
#
loop_
_entity.id
_entity.type
_entity.pdbx_description
1 polymer ?
#
loop_
_entity_poly.entity_id
_entity_poly.type
_entity_poly.pdbx_seq_one_letter_code
_entity_poly.pdbx_strand_id
1 'polypeptide(L)'
;MWVATYSSGIIQFNYDNERDSLVIKKRYGKKSGITDLYIKDIALDNQNRLWYATQTGLLGYIQNDKNTTLGAVLNQQTTIRTLLFHQDKLFLGTAGKGIWVSEISDNTPIFKPLKGAKKNVFRKYISINI
;
A
#
# COMPACT_ATOMS: atom_id res chain seq x y z
N MET A 1 1.69 -10.50 -14.82
CA MET A 1 1.70 -9.05 -14.52
C MET A 1 0.37 -8.64 -13.89
N TRP A 2 0.32 -7.47 -13.25
CA TRP A 2 -0.86 -6.94 -12.58
C TRP A 2 -1.12 -5.52 -13.03
N VAL A 3 -2.39 -5.13 -13.14
CA VAL A 3 -2.80 -3.75 -13.41
C VAL A 3 -4.02 -3.40 -12.58
N ALA A 4 -4.00 -2.21 -11.97
CA ALA A 4 -5.16 -1.59 -11.36
C ALA A 4 -5.91 -0.75 -12.39
N THR A 5 -7.22 -0.91 -12.46
CA THR A 5 -8.10 -0.21 -13.40
C THR A 5 -9.09 0.67 -12.65
N TYR A 6 -9.52 1.76 -13.28
CA TYR A 6 -10.39 2.75 -12.64
C TYR A 6 -11.74 2.20 -12.17
N SER A 7 -12.34 1.26 -12.92
CA SER A 7 -13.72 0.79 -12.67
C SER A 7 -13.87 -0.72 -12.50
N SER A 8 -12.82 -1.51 -12.75
CA SER A 8 -12.88 -2.98 -12.72
C SER A 8 -12.00 -3.62 -11.64
N GLY A 9 -11.36 -2.81 -10.79
CA GLY A 9 -10.45 -3.28 -9.76
C GLY A 9 -9.12 -3.74 -10.35
N ILE A 10 -8.63 -4.91 -9.94
CA ILE A 10 -7.29 -5.42 -10.29
C ILE A 10 -7.41 -6.56 -11.30
N ILE A 11 -6.57 -6.52 -12.34
CA ILE A 11 -6.50 -7.54 -13.38
C ILE A 11 -5.12 -8.19 -13.32
N GLN A 12 -5.11 -9.52 -13.27
CA GLN A 12 -3.93 -10.33 -13.54
C GLN A 12 -3.93 -10.74 -15.01
N PHE A 13 -2.81 -10.55 -15.69
CA PHE A 13 -2.66 -10.89 -17.09
C PHE A 13 -1.26 -11.38 -17.41
N ASN A 14 -1.16 -12.15 -18.50
CA ASN A 14 0.09 -12.54 -19.14
C ASN A 14 0.14 -11.89 -20.53
N TYR A 15 1.35 -11.68 -21.04
CA TYR A 15 1.55 -11.33 -22.44
C TYR A 15 1.89 -12.59 -23.21
N ASP A 16 1.12 -12.86 -24.26
CA ASP A 16 1.30 -13.96 -25.21
C ASP A 16 2.14 -13.45 -26.36
N ASN A 17 3.42 -13.85 -26.40
CA ASN A 17 4.38 -13.40 -27.41
C ASN A 17 4.03 -13.89 -28.82
N GLU A 18 3.40 -15.07 -28.95
CA GLU A 18 3.08 -15.64 -30.27
C GLU A 18 1.94 -14.87 -30.92
N ARG A 19 1.00 -14.38 -30.11
CA ARG A 19 -0.17 -13.64 -30.57
C ARG A 19 -0.05 -12.13 -30.44
N ASP A 20 1.09 -11.62 -29.94
CA ASP A 20 1.30 -10.22 -29.60
C ASP A 20 0.10 -9.62 -28.85
N SER A 21 -0.31 -10.27 -27.76
CA SER A 21 -1.56 -9.90 -27.08
C SER A 21 -1.56 -10.13 -25.58
N LEU A 22 -2.46 -9.44 -24.87
CA LEU A 22 -2.67 -9.63 -23.44
C LEU A 22 -3.75 -10.68 -23.17
N VAL A 23 -3.39 -11.71 -22.41
CA VAL A 23 -4.31 -12.76 -21.96
C VAL A 23 -4.66 -12.52 -20.50
N ILE A 24 -5.94 -12.22 -20.24
CA ILE A 24 -6.44 -12.03 -18.87
C ILE A 24 -6.46 -13.38 -18.15
N LYS A 25 -5.72 -13.49 -17.04
CA LYS A 25 -5.74 -14.64 -16.16
C LYS A 25 -6.90 -14.56 -15.17
N LYS A 26 -7.07 -13.40 -14.51
CA LYS A 26 -8.09 -13.23 -13.47
C LYS A 26 -8.45 -11.76 -13.24
N ARG A 27 -9.68 -11.52 -12.79
CA ARG A 27 -10.20 -10.20 -12.40
C ARG A 27 -10.60 -10.23 -10.93
N TYR A 28 -10.19 -9.20 -10.19
CA TYR A 28 -10.51 -9.01 -8.78
C TYR A 28 -11.24 -7.68 -8.62
N GLY A 29 -12.50 -7.77 -8.23
CA GLY A 29 -13.37 -6.62 -7.99
C GLY A 29 -14.41 -6.93 -6.93
N LYS A 30 -15.61 -6.36 -7.04
CA LYS A 30 -16.68 -6.54 -6.03
C LYS A 30 -17.01 -8.01 -5.76
N LYS A 31 -17.09 -8.84 -6.81
CA LYS A 31 -17.34 -10.29 -6.69
C LYS A 31 -16.23 -11.04 -5.93
N SER A 32 -15.03 -10.47 -5.85
CA SER A 32 -13.88 -11.03 -5.14
C SER A 32 -13.71 -10.41 -3.75
N GLY A 33 -14.62 -9.53 -3.29
CA GLY A 33 -14.55 -8.88 -1.98
C GLY A 33 -13.81 -7.54 -1.96
N ILE A 34 -13.40 -6.99 -3.13
CA ILE A 34 -12.87 -5.63 -3.23
C ILE A 34 -14.06 -4.67 -3.39
N THR A 35 -14.49 -4.07 -2.29
CA THR A 35 -15.70 -3.23 -2.23
C THR A 35 -15.48 -1.84 -2.83
N ASP A 36 -14.28 -1.28 -2.67
CA ASP A 36 -13.85 -0.04 -3.29
C ASP A 36 -12.92 -0.31 -4.48
N LEU A 37 -13.41 -0.08 -5.69
CA LEU A 37 -12.70 -0.35 -6.94
C LEU A 37 -11.74 0.77 -7.36
N TYR A 38 -11.74 1.91 -6.65
CA TYR A 38 -10.83 3.01 -6.92
C TYR A 38 -9.47 2.73 -6.28
N ILE A 39 -8.75 1.77 -6.85
CA ILE A 39 -7.41 1.38 -6.41
C ILE A 39 -6.45 2.55 -6.65
N LYS A 40 -5.70 2.93 -5.62
CA LYS A 40 -4.72 4.02 -5.66
C LYS A 40 -3.30 3.56 -5.86
N ASP A 41 -2.98 2.40 -5.31
CA ASP A 41 -1.66 1.81 -5.47
C ASP A 41 -1.73 0.30 -5.31
N ILE A 42 -0.78 -0.38 -5.94
CA ILE A 42 -0.54 -1.81 -5.78
C ILE A 42 0.96 -2.05 -5.61
N ALA A 43 1.33 -2.97 -4.72
CA ALA A 43 2.74 -3.30 -4.49
C ALA A 43 2.89 -4.78 -4.15
N LEU A 44 3.96 -5.40 -4.65
CA LEU A 44 4.35 -6.75 -4.25
C LEU A 44 5.19 -6.67 -2.98
N ASP A 45 4.97 -7.61 -2.08
CA ASP A 45 5.90 -7.88 -0.98
C ASP A 45 6.79 -9.10 -1.29
N ASN A 46 7.72 -9.39 -0.38
CA ASN A 46 8.68 -10.49 -0.50
C ASN A 46 8.03 -11.88 -0.44
N GLN A 47 6.73 -11.99 -0.08
CA GLN A 47 5.97 -13.24 -0.05
C GLN A 47 5.09 -13.43 -1.29
N ASN A 48 5.31 -12.62 -2.34
CA ASN A 48 4.49 -12.58 -3.55
C ASN A 48 3.01 -12.27 -3.28
N ARG A 49 2.71 -11.53 -2.20
CA ARG A 49 1.37 -10.96 -1.99
C ARG A 49 1.28 -9.65 -2.76
N LEU A 50 0.27 -9.51 -3.60
CA LEU A 50 -0.04 -8.23 -4.24
C LEU A 50 -0.94 -7.41 -3.31
N TRP A 51 -0.36 -6.46 -2.60
CA TRP A 51 -1.09 -5.51 -1.78
C TRP A 51 -1.77 -4.45 -2.63
N TYR A 52 -2.91 -3.95 -2.15
CA TYR A 52 -3.64 -2.87 -2.78
C TYR A 52 -4.20 -1.89 -1.76
N ALA A 53 -4.19 -0.62 -2.12
CA ALA A 53 -4.79 0.48 -1.37
C ALA A 53 -5.91 1.13 -2.19
N THR A 54 -6.98 1.57 -1.54
CA THR A 54 -8.14 2.16 -2.22
C THR A 54 -8.38 3.63 -1.85
N GLN A 55 -9.23 4.32 -2.64
CA GLN A 55 -9.63 5.71 -2.42
C GLN A 55 -10.20 5.96 -1.02
N THR A 56 -10.98 5.02 -0.50
CA THR A 56 -11.61 5.09 0.84
C THR A 56 -10.69 4.59 1.97
N GLY A 57 -9.42 4.30 1.67
CA GLY A 57 -8.43 3.92 2.68
C GLY A 57 -8.51 2.45 3.09
N LEU A 58 -9.12 1.59 2.27
CA LEU A 58 -9.09 0.16 2.48
C LEU A 58 -7.73 -0.41 2.06
N LEU A 59 -7.25 -1.36 2.84
CA LEU A 59 -6.06 -2.15 2.56
C LEU A 59 -6.46 -3.63 2.38
N GLY A 60 -5.78 -4.33 1.49
CA GLY A 60 -5.90 -5.76 1.33
C GLY A 60 -4.78 -6.31 0.45
N TYR A 61 -4.80 -7.61 0.22
CA TYR A 61 -3.85 -8.25 -0.67
C TYR A 61 -4.43 -9.47 -1.39
N ILE A 62 -3.84 -9.80 -2.53
CA ILE A 62 -4.14 -10.99 -3.31
C ILE A 62 -2.94 -11.94 -3.24
N GLN A 63 -3.21 -13.21 -2.91
CA GLN A 63 -2.21 -14.27 -2.88
C GLN A 63 -2.87 -15.60 -3.27
N ASN A 64 -2.19 -16.43 -4.07
CA ASN A 64 -2.69 -17.75 -4.49
C ASN A 64 -4.12 -17.68 -5.04
N ASP A 65 -4.36 -16.71 -5.91
CA ASP A 65 -5.65 -16.43 -6.54
C ASP A 65 -6.81 -16.08 -5.59
N LYS A 66 -6.54 -15.81 -4.32
CA LYS A 66 -7.51 -15.41 -3.28
C LYS A 66 -7.28 -13.96 -2.85
N ASN A 67 -8.38 -13.23 -2.68
CA ASN A 67 -8.38 -11.89 -2.10
C ASN A 67 -8.56 -11.96 -0.56
N THR A 68 -7.79 -11.16 0.16
CA THR A 68 -7.93 -10.93 1.60
C THR A 68 -8.06 -9.44 1.86
N THR A 69 -9.19 -9.03 2.42
CA THR A 69 -9.46 -7.63 2.79
C THR A 69 -9.11 -7.40 4.26
N LEU A 70 -8.22 -6.44 4.53
CA LEU A 70 -7.91 -5.98 5.90
C LEU A 70 -8.83 -4.83 6.35
N GLY A 71 -9.47 -4.16 5.38
CA GLY A 71 -10.41 -3.07 5.65
C GLY A 71 -9.72 -1.75 5.97
N ALA A 72 -10.37 -0.89 6.76
CA ALA A 72 -9.86 0.42 7.13
C ALA A 72 -8.85 0.32 8.30
N VAL A 73 -7.59 0.04 7.96
CA VAL A 73 -6.53 -0.26 8.95
C VAL A 73 -6.05 0.95 9.77
N LEU A 74 -6.41 2.17 9.39
CA LEU A 74 -5.97 3.40 10.05
C LEU A 74 -7.00 3.96 11.06
N ASN A 75 -8.18 3.36 11.17
CA ASN A 75 -9.30 3.84 12.00
C ASN A 75 -9.65 5.33 11.78
N GLN A 76 -9.41 5.84 10.57
CA GLN A 76 -9.74 7.21 10.17
C GLN A 76 -10.07 7.24 8.67
N GLN A 77 -10.95 8.15 8.28
CA GLN A 77 -11.32 8.34 6.87
C GLN A 77 -10.22 9.13 6.15
N THR A 78 -9.33 8.43 5.44
CA THR A 78 -8.31 9.03 4.59
C THR A 78 -7.96 8.10 3.44
N THR A 79 -7.68 8.67 2.26
CA THR A 79 -7.16 7.90 1.13
C THR A 79 -5.74 7.44 1.42
N ILE A 80 -5.48 6.14 1.27
CA ILE A 80 -4.12 5.62 1.17
C ILE A 80 -3.70 5.78 -0.29
N ARG A 81 -2.71 6.65 -0.54
CA ARG A 81 -2.26 7.02 -1.89
C ARG A 81 -1.12 6.16 -2.40
N THR A 82 -0.28 5.65 -1.49
CA THR A 82 0.86 4.84 -1.89
C THR A 82 1.23 3.81 -0.83
N LEU A 83 1.72 2.68 -1.32
CA LEU A 83 2.27 1.56 -0.58
C LEU A 83 3.77 1.47 -0.87
N LEU A 84 4.59 1.41 0.18
CA LEU A 84 6.03 1.16 0.02
C LEU A 84 6.46 0.07 0.97
N PHE A 85 6.94 -1.04 0.41
CA PHE A 85 7.67 -2.05 1.15
C PHE A 85 9.15 -1.69 1.22
N HIS A 86 9.72 -1.73 2.42
CA HIS A 86 11.16 -1.58 2.62
C HIS A 86 11.59 -2.39 3.82
N GLN A 87 12.47 -3.37 3.59
CA GLN A 87 12.81 -4.40 4.59
C GLN A 87 11.52 -5.08 5.08
N ASP A 88 11.35 -5.20 6.39
CA ASP A 88 10.17 -5.81 7.01
C ASP A 88 9.05 -4.79 7.28
N LYS A 89 9.09 -3.60 6.65
CA LYS A 89 8.12 -2.54 6.90
C LYS A 89 7.25 -2.25 5.69
N LEU A 90 5.99 -1.92 5.99
CA LEU A 90 5.06 -1.30 5.05
C LEU A 90 4.78 0.13 5.48
N PHE A 91 5.06 1.06 4.57
CA PHE A 91 4.72 2.46 4.69
C PHE A 91 3.45 2.76 3.87
N LEU A 92 2.54 3.51 4.48
CA LEU A 92 1.33 4.03 3.84
C LEU A 92 1.43 5.55 3.74
N GLY A 93 1.52 6.07 2.53
CA GLY A 93 1.36 7.51 2.29
C GLY A 93 -0.12 7.86 2.20
N THR A 94 -0.60 8.79 3.02
CA THR A 94 -2.03 9.14 3.09
C THR A 94 -2.31 10.55 2.58
N ALA A 95 -3.55 10.80 2.15
CA ALA A 95 -4.02 12.14 1.82
C ALA A 95 -4.20 12.98 3.10
N GLY A 96 -3.24 13.87 3.38
CA GLY A 96 -3.36 14.87 4.45
C GLY A 96 -3.24 14.33 5.88
N LYS A 97 -2.95 13.03 6.08
CA LYS A 97 -2.77 12.40 7.41
C LYS A 97 -1.36 11.83 7.61
N GLY A 98 -0.40 12.28 6.79
CA GLY A 98 1.01 11.92 6.88
C GLY A 98 1.34 10.50 6.40
N ILE A 99 2.45 9.96 6.90
CA ILE A 99 2.92 8.61 6.61
C ILE A 99 2.65 7.73 7.82
N TRP A 100 2.15 6.53 7.57
CA TRP A 100 1.95 5.49 8.57
C TRP A 100 2.89 4.32 8.29
N VAL A 101 3.33 3.63 9.34
CA VAL A 101 4.25 2.51 9.21
C VAL A 101 3.81 1.35 10.10
N SER A 102 3.98 0.13 9.59
CA SER A 102 3.83 -1.11 10.35
C SER A 102 4.94 -2.08 9.99
N GLU A 103 5.27 -2.98 10.93
CA GLU A 103 6.06 -4.16 10.63
C GLU A 103 5.15 -5.20 9.96
N ILE A 104 5.67 -5.84 8.92
CA ILE A 104 4.98 -6.88 8.18
C ILE A 104 5.43 -8.22 8.75
N SER A 105 4.48 -8.88 9.40
CA SER A 105 4.62 -10.25 9.91
C SER A 105 3.45 -11.08 9.40
N ASP A 106 3.34 -12.33 9.84
CA ASP A 106 2.21 -13.21 9.48
C ASP A 106 0.87 -12.76 10.08
N ASN A 107 0.90 -11.83 11.05
CA ASN A 107 -0.29 -11.25 11.67
C ASN A 107 -0.76 -9.97 10.95
N THR A 108 -2.00 -9.54 11.26
CA THR A 108 -2.55 -8.27 10.77
C THR A 108 -1.64 -7.09 11.14
N PRO A 109 -1.19 -6.27 10.17
CA PRO A 109 -0.31 -5.13 10.45
C PRO A 109 -1.01 -4.08 11.32
N ILE A 110 -0.31 -3.59 12.34
CA ILE A 110 -0.75 -2.48 13.19
C ILE A 110 0.00 -1.22 12.79
N PHE A 111 -0.72 -0.26 12.20
CA PHE A 111 -0.11 0.98 11.71
C PHE A 111 -0.03 2.05 12.80
N LYS A 112 1.10 2.72 12.86
CA LYS A 112 1.32 3.92 13.67
C LYS A 112 1.79 5.09 12.79
N PRO A 113 1.47 6.35 13.16
CA PRO A 113 2.03 7.50 12.46
C PRO A 113 3.55 7.46 12.53
N LEU A 114 4.22 7.66 11.41
CA LEU A 114 5.66 7.84 11.37
C LEU A 114 6.00 9.17 12.04
N LYS A 115 6.56 9.10 13.24
CA LYS A 115 7.06 10.28 13.97
C LYS A 115 8.54 10.46 13.65
N GLY A 116 8.91 11.63 13.15
CA GLY A 116 10.32 12.01 13.05
C GLY A 116 10.87 12.35 14.44
N ALA A 117 12.09 11.89 14.73
CA ALA A 117 12.92 12.58 15.72
C ALA A 117 13.46 13.83 15.04
N LYS A 118 12.87 15.00 15.27
CA LYS A 118 13.60 16.26 15.04
C LYS A 118 14.78 16.22 16.02
N LYS A 119 15.98 15.86 15.56
CA LYS A 119 17.20 16.21 16.28
C LYS A 119 17.26 17.72 16.27
N ASN A 120 16.90 18.34 17.39
CA ASN A 120 17.09 19.77 17.60
C ASN A 120 18.60 20.04 17.62
N VAL A 121 19.18 20.39 16.48
CA VAL A 121 20.55 20.92 16.42
C VAL A 121 20.49 22.38 16.83
N PHE A 122 20.23 22.66 18.10
CA PHE A 122 20.56 23.98 18.67
C PHE A 122 22.08 24.04 18.79
N ARG A 123 22.74 24.73 17.85
CA ARG A 123 24.12 25.15 18.02
C ARG A 123 24.15 26.12 19.21
N LYS A 124 24.75 25.69 20.33
CA LYS A 124 25.24 26.61 21.36
C LYS A 124 26.31 27.48 20.69
N TYR A 125 25.98 28.72 20.36
CA TYR A 125 27.02 29.74 20.22
C TYR A 125 27.54 30.02 21.63
N ILE A 126 28.75 29.55 21.91
CA ILE A 126 29.51 29.97 23.07
C ILE A 126 29.99 31.39 22.73
N SER A 127 29.44 32.39 23.41
CA SER A 127 30.04 33.72 23.48
C SER A 127 31.29 33.63 24.36
N ILE A 128 32.46 33.90 23.78
CA ILE A 128 33.65 34.26 24.54
C ILE A 128 33.80 35.77 24.39
N ASN A 129 33.63 36.49 25.49
CA ASN A 129 34.07 37.86 25.63
C ASN A 129 35.60 37.87 25.73
N ILE A 130 36.26 38.68 24.91
CA ILE A 130 37.57 39.26 25.19
C ILE A 130 37.47 40.74 24.83
#